data_AF-A0A075G367-F1
#
_entry.id   AF-A0A075G367-F1
#
_cell.length_a   1.000
_cell.length_b   1.000
_cell.length_c   1.000
_cell.angle_alpha   90.00
_cell.angle_beta   90.00
_cell.angle_gamma   90.00
#
_symmetry.space_group_name_H-M   'P 1'
#
loop_
_entity.id
_entity.type
_entity.pdbx_description
1 polymer ?
#
loop_
_entity_poly.entity_id
_entity_poly.type
_entity_poly.pdbx_seq_one_letter_code
_entity_poly.pdbx_strand_id
1 'polypeptide(L)'
;MIETELGNLRRSHYSDQINASMDGVEVTVMGWILTVRGHGNISFATIKDKNGSLSIIAKKGDCSDEIREKISTLKAHSSIGVREK
;
A
#
# COMPACT_ATOMS: atom_id res chain seq x y z
N MET A 1 10.96 -24.58 -1.60
CA MET A 1 10.39 -23.27 -1.27
C MET A 1 9.16 -23.14 -2.17
N ILE A 2 7.95 -23.11 -1.63
CA ILE A 2 6.72 -23.15 -2.44
C ILE A 2 6.48 -21.73 -2.95
N GLU A 3 6.71 -21.49 -4.24
CA GLU A 3 6.30 -20.26 -4.90
C GLU A 3 4.78 -20.20 -4.91
N THR A 4 4.23 -19.33 -4.06
CA THR A 4 2.82 -18.95 -4.12
C THR A 4 2.64 -17.86 -5.16
N GLU A 5 1.43 -17.66 -5.69
CA GLU A 5 1.10 -16.58 -6.66
C GLU A 5 1.50 -15.16 -6.18
N LEU A 6 1.71 -14.98 -4.87
CA LEU A 6 2.22 -13.77 -4.23
C LEU A 6 3.77 -13.64 -4.24
N GLY A 7 4.48 -14.59 -4.85
CA GLY A 7 5.94 -14.69 -4.79
C GLY A 7 6.45 -14.68 -3.34
N ASN A 8 7.40 -13.78 -3.07
CA ASN A 8 7.98 -13.56 -1.75
C ASN A 8 7.23 -12.51 -0.90
N LEU A 9 6.10 -12.00 -1.37
CA LEU A 9 5.36 -10.97 -0.64
C LEU A 9 4.65 -11.61 0.56
N ARG A 10 5.05 -11.19 1.77
CA ARG A 10 4.46 -11.60 3.04
C ARG A 10 4.20 -10.35 3.86
N ARG A 11 3.00 -10.25 4.43
CA ARG A 11 2.64 -9.14 5.32
C ARG A 11 3.57 -9.18 6.53
N SER A 12 4.21 -8.05 6.82
CA SER A 12 5.06 -7.88 8.00
C SER A 12 4.31 -7.21 9.15
N HIS A 13 3.44 -6.24 8.85
CA HIS A 13 2.72 -5.45 9.83
C HIS A 13 1.23 -5.31 9.47
N TYR A 14 0.39 -5.23 10.51
CA TYR A 14 -0.98 -4.77 10.41
C TYR A 14 -1.06 -3.25 10.54
N SER A 15 -2.20 -2.68 10.17
CA SER A 15 -2.47 -1.24 10.21
C SER A 15 -2.35 -0.62 11.60
N ASP A 16 -2.64 -1.39 12.66
CA ASP A 16 -2.52 -0.97 14.06
C ASP A 16 -1.09 -1.07 14.61
N GLN A 17 -0.18 -1.70 13.87
CA GLN A 17 1.23 -1.85 14.28
C GLN A 17 2.10 -0.71 13.72
N ILE A 18 1.63 0.00 12.70
CA ILE A 18 2.38 1.08 12.04
C ILE A 18 2.22 2.37 12.83
N ASN A 19 3.35 2.96 13.20
CA ASN A 19 3.40 4.22 13.95
C ASN A 19 4.64 5.04 13.56
N ALA A 20 4.72 6.28 14.04
CA ALA A 20 5.77 7.24 13.66
C ALA A 20 7.20 6.80 14.01
N SER A 21 7.41 5.86 14.94
CA SER A 21 8.74 5.36 15.27
C SER A 21 9.32 4.40 14.22
N MET A 22 8.52 4.02 13.23
CA MET A 22 8.89 3.09 12.15
C MET A 22 9.29 3.82 10.85
N ASP A 23 9.56 5.12 10.93
CA ASP A 23 10.05 5.89 9.79
C ASP A 23 11.36 5.29 9.25
N GLY A 24 11.41 5.06 7.94
CA GLY A 24 12.55 4.42 7.26
C GLY A 24 12.66 2.90 7.43
N VAL A 25 11.67 2.23 8.01
CA VAL A 25 11.64 0.77 8.14
C VAL A 25 10.87 0.15 6.97
N GLU A 26 11.46 -0.87 6.34
CA GLU A 26 10.77 -1.64 5.29
C GLU A 26 9.53 -2.33 5.86
N VAL A 27 8.34 -1.98 5.36
CA VAL A 27 7.07 -2.58 5.80
C VAL A 27 6.28 -3.11 4.62
N THR A 28 5.66 -4.27 4.83
CA THR A 28 4.70 -4.87 3.89
C THR A 28 3.33 -4.96 4.52
N VAL A 29 2.38 -4.24 3.93
CA VAL A 29 0.96 -4.22 4.34
C VAL A 29 0.09 -4.85 3.27
N MET A 30 -1.00 -5.49 3.69
CA MET A 30 -1.96 -6.11 2.79
C MET A 30 -3.37 -5.85 3.28
N GLY A 31 -4.27 -5.55 2.35
CA GLY A 31 -5.66 -5.23 2.66
C GLY A 31 -6.49 -5.00 1.40
N TRP A 32 -7.68 -4.45 1.59
CA TRP A 32 -8.57 -4.04 0.49
C TRP A 32 -8.69 -2.52 0.44
N ILE A 33 -8.78 -1.99 -0.78
CA ILE A 33 -8.97 -0.56 -1.00
C ILE A 33 -10.35 -0.13 -0.49
N LEU A 34 -10.40 0.91 0.34
CA LEU A 34 -11.62 1.62 0.67
C LEU A 34 -11.88 2.74 -0.34
N THR A 35 -10.88 3.59 -0.55
CA THR A 35 -10.99 4.75 -1.43
C THR A 35 -9.65 5.06 -2.08
N VAL A 36 -9.70 5.63 -3.28
CA VAL A 36 -8.54 6.12 -4.00
C VAL A 36 -8.83 7.55 -4.45
N ARG A 37 -7.82 8.42 -4.32
CA ARG A 37 -7.87 9.80 -4.81
C ARG A 37 -6.57 10.10 -5.53
N GLY A 38 -6.64 10.29 -6.85
CA GLY A 38 -5.50 10.73 -7.66
C GLY A 38 -5.61 12.21 -7.99
N HIS A 39 -4.50 12.93 -7.87
CA HIS A 39 -4.39 14.32 -8.29
C HIS A 39 -3.04 14.54 -8.99
N GLY A 40 -2.97 14.22 -10.27
CA GLY A 40 -1.77 14.39 -11.12
C GLY A 40 -0.50 13.83 -10.46
N ASN A 41 0.26 14.70 -9.80
CA ASN A 41 1.54 14.40 -9.16
C ASN A 41 1.46 13.62 -7.84
N ILE A 42 0.26 13.32 -7.31
CA ILE A 42 0.08 12.57 -6.07
C ILE A 42 -1.13 11.64 -6.13
N SER A 43 -1.00 10.45 -5.57
CA SER A 43 -2.08 9.46 -5.42
C SER A 43 -2.20 9.04 -3.97
N PHE A 44 -3.43 9.01 -3.46
CA PHE A 44 -3.78 8.54 -2.13
C PHE A 44 -4.64 7.29 -2.27
N ALA A 45 -4.29 6.23 -1.55
CA ALA A 45 -5.11 5.05 -1.40
C ALA A 45 -5.33 4.77 0.08
N THR A 46 -6.59 4.68 0.50
CA THR A 46 -6.91 4.18 1.84
C THR A 46 -7.18 2.70 1.72
N ILE A 47 -6.37 1.88 2.40
CA ILE A 47 -6.59 0.44 2.54
C ILE A 47 -7.17 0.14 3.92
N LYS A 48 -7.92 -0.94 4.00
CA LYS A 48 -8.39 -1.51 5.26
C LYS A 48 -7.93 -2.96 5.34
N ASP A 49 -7.42 -3.32 6.51
CA ASP A 49 -7.11 -4.69 6.86
C ASP A 49 -8.04 -5.17 7.98
N LYS A 50 -7.70 -6.28 8.62
CA LYS A 50 -8.48 -6.83 9.73
C LYS A 50 -8.53 -5.90 10.95
N ASN A 51 -7.48 -5.13 11.20
CA ASN A 51 -7.26 -4.41 12.45
C ASN A 51 -7.62 -2.92 12.34
N GLY A 52 -7.68 -2.36 11.14
CA GLY A 52 -7.90 -0.94 10.95
C GLY A 52 -7.74 -0.50 9.50
N SER A 53 -7.59 0.81 9.31
CA SER A 53 -7.36 1.43 8.01
C SER A 53 -6.06 2.20 8.00
N LEU A 54 -5.35 2.16 6.87
CA LEU A 54 -4.10 2.85 6.63
C LEU A 54 -4.19 3.65 5.32
N SER A 55 -3.56 4.81 5.27
CA SER A 55 -3.40 5.59 4.04
C SER A 55 -2.01 5.37 3.44
N ILE A 56 -1.98 5.06 2.15
CA ILE A 56 -0.79 4.95 1.32
C ILE A 56 -0.74 6.18 0.43
N ILE A 57 0.41 6.85 0.40
CA ILE A 57 0.65 8.07 -0.36
C ILE A 57 1.76 7.80 -1.37
N ALA A 58 1.46 8.01 -2.64
CA ALA A 58 2.42 7.88 -3.73
C ALA A 58 2.59 9.24 -4.41
N LYS A 59 3.74 9.87 -4.21
CA LYS A 59 4.05 11.21 -4.74
C LYS A 59 5.12 11.11 -5.82
N LYS A 60 4.99 11.96 -6.84
CA LYS A 60 6.00 12.12 -7.90
C LYS A 60 7.33 12.57 -7.28
N GLY A 61 8.41 11.84 -7.56
CA GLY A 61 9.74 12.05 -7.00
C GLY A 61 10.13 11.03 -5.92
N ASP A 62 9.15 10.58 -5.14
CA ASP A 62 9.36 9.59 -4.05
C ASP A 62 9.07 8.16 -4.52
N CYS A 63 8.28 8.00 -5.60
CA CYS A 63 7.96 6.71 -6.21
C CYS A 63 7.97 6.79 -7.74
N SER A 64 8.05 5.62 -8.39
CA SER A 64 7.92 5.51 -9.84
C SER A 64 6.52 5.95 -10.30
N ASP A 65 6.45 6.63 -11.44
CA ASP A 65 5.19 7.07 -12.06
C ASP A 65 4.24 5.88 -12.33
N GLU A 66 4.78 4.71 -12.66
CA GLU A 66 4.00 3.48 -12.86
C GLU A 66 3.22 3.08 -11.60
N ILE A 67 3.84 3.15 -10.42
CA ILE A 67 3.19 2.79 -9.15
C ILE A 67 2.06 3.79 -8.84
N ARG A 68 2.35 5.09 -9.02
CA ARG A 68 1.39 6.17 -8.79
C ARG A 68 0.17 6.05 -9.69
N GLU A 69 0.39 5.76 -10.97
CA GLU A 69 -0.68 5.54 -11.95
C GLU A 69 -1.47 4.27 -11.62
N LYS A 70 -0.78 3.16 -11.32
CA LYS A 70 -1.43 1.91 -10.90
C LYS A 70 -2.35 2.12 -9.71
N ILE A 71 -1.88 2.82 -8.67
CA ILE A 71 -2.69 3.16 -7.50
C ILE A 71 -3.94 3.94 -7.90
N SER A 72 -3.80 4.93 -8.80
CA SER A 72 -4.94 5.76 -9.25
C SER A 72 -6.02 4.98 -10.00
N THR A 73 -5.66 3.84 -10.60
CA THR A 73 -6.61 2.96 -11.32
C THR A 73 -7.30 1.93 -10.44
N LEU A 74 -6.85 1.76 -9.19
CA LEU A 74 -7.46 0.80 -8.26
C LEU A 74 -8.88 1.23 -7.87
N LYS A 75 -9.74 0.24 -7.66
CA LYS A 75 -11.14 0.46 -7.27
C LYS A 75 -11.34 0.07 -5.81
N ALA A 76 -12.40 0.60 -5.21
CA ALA A 76 -12.87 0.11 -3.92
C ALA A 76 -13.05 -1.42 -3.95
N HIS A 77 -12.73 -2.07 -2.85
CA HIS A 77 -12.72 -3.53 -2.66
C HIS A 77 -11.68 -4.32 -3.45
N SER A 78 -10.75 -3.66 -4.16
CA SER A 78 -9.58 -4.35 -4.73
C SER A 78 -8.62 -4.79 -3.62
N SER A 79 -8.25 -6.07 -3.61
CA SER A 79 -7.23 -6.62 -2.71
C SER A 79 -5.84 -6.26 -3.22
N ILE A 80 -5.02 -5.65 -2.36
CA ILE A 80 -3.66 -5.23 -2.70
C ILE A 80 -2.67 -5.56 -1.59
N GLY A 81 -1.42 -5.78 -2.00
CA GLY A 81 -0.26 -5.80 -1.12
C GLY A 81 0.69 -4.68 -1.52
N VAL A 82 1.15 -3.91 -0.53
CA VAL A 82 2.09 -2.81 -0.72
C VAL A 82 3.31 -3.06 0.15
N ARG A 83 4.48 -2.95 -0.47
CA ARG A 83 5.77 -2.98 0.21
C ARG A 83 6.47 -1.66 -0.05
N GLU A 84 6.75 -0.94 1.00
CA GLU A 84 7.62 0.23 0.97
C GLU A 84 9.05 -0.21 1.31
N LYS A 85 10.05 0.37 0.63
CA LYS A 85 11.47 0.17 0.87
C LYS A 85 12.13 1.49 1.17
#